data_AF-A0A9E4ZXI5-F1
#
_entry.id   AF-A0A9E4ZXI5-F1
#
_cell.length_a   1.000
_cell.length_b   1.000
_cell.length_c   1.000
_cell.angle_alpha   90.00
_cell.angle_beta   90.00
_cell.angle_gamma   90.00
#
_symmetry.space_group_name_H-M   'P 1'
#
loop_
_entity.id
_entity.type
_entity.pdbx_description
1 polymer ?
#
loop_
_entity_poly.entity_id
_entity_poly.type
_entity_poly.pdbx_seq_one_letter_code
_entity_poly.pdbx_strand_id
1 'polypeptide(L)'
;MKTVQVLGIKAPNSAILAENIIKNGADDGLILTLSPGSEEGLENVAEKYGFAFEVDNLKDKVVVRMTKSQAAELDVTGETCPGPIILVGDKLSSMATGERLKVKSKSSEAIEDIAISIPEMNGKVVEKGTDNNKTYILLEKVEKAASTSAAVVNRDKVLVAQSNGIGNAERAYATFIFSKAAISMGKKVTIFLLMDGVSIAKKGNAEKVKHPSFDRLDNLMIEVIEMGAKVYVCELSAEFRGMKQEDLVKGTSLAGAATYITLLSDPTYAVVNF
;
A
#
# COMPACT_ATOMS: atom_id res chain seq x y z
N MET A 1 -0.11 13.95 21.42
CA MET A 1 1.07 13.10 21.70
C MET A 1 2.35 13.89 21.43
N LYS A 2 3.34 13.87 22.34
CA LYS A 2 4.58 14.65 22.22
C LYS A 2 5.70 13.74 21.71
N THR A 3 6.43 14.16 20.68
CA THR A 3 7.55 13.38 20.12
C THR A 3 8.85 14.13 20.39
N VAL A 4 9.84 13.45 20.97
CA VAL A 4 11.14 14.04 21.30
C VAL A 4 12.27 13.12 20.83
N GLN A 5 13.25 13.70 20.14
CA GLN A 5 14.49 13.00 19.79
C GLN A 5 15.57 13.36 20.80
N VAL A 6 16.13 12.36 21.46
CA VAL A 6 17.16 12.51 22.49
C VAL A 6 18.27 11.48 22.28
N LEU A 7 18.95 11.65 21.15
CA LEU A 7 20.14 10.89 20.80
C LEU A 7 21.30 11.38 21.70
N GLY A 8 21.77 10.54 22.61
CA GLY A 8 22.90 10.84 23.51
C GLY A 8 22.59 10.91 25.01
N ILE A 9 21.32 10.87 25.42
CA ILE A 9 20.96 10.76 26.85
C ILE A 9 20.83 9.29 27.22
N LYS A 10 21.73 8.81 28.09
CA LYS A 10 21.76 7.42 28.56
C LYS A 10 20.80 7.17 29.73
N ALA A 11 20.44 5.91 29.95
CA ALA A 11 19.78 5.51 31.19
C ALA A 11 20.67 5.80 32.42
N PRO A 12 20.11 6.19 33.58
CA PRO A 12 18.68 6.41 33.86
C PRO A 12 18.19 7.84 33.52
N ASN A 13 19.06 8.72 33.00
CA ASN A 13 18.71 10.13 32.75
C ASN A 13 17.61 10.29 31.68
N SER A 14 17.52 9.36 30.74
CA SER A 14 16.44 9.29 29.76
C SER A 14 15.06 9.11 30.42
N ALA A 15 14.97 8.30 31.47
CA ALA A 15 13.75 8.10 32.25
C ALA A 15 13.35 9.35 33.04
N ILE A 16 14.32 10.04 33.67
CA ILE A 16 14.08 11.32 34.37
C ILE A 16 13.55 12.37 33.40
N LEU A 17 14.16 12.47 32.22
CA LEU A 17 13.70 13.39 31.18
C LEU A 17 12.27 13.05 30.73
N ALA A 18 11.98 11.77 30.47
CA ALA A 18 10.65 11.32 30.08
C ALA A 18 9.59 11.71 31.12
N GLU A 19 9.87 11.44 32.40
CA GLU A 19 9.00 11.82 33.51
C GLU A 19 8.76 13.34 33.57
N ASN A 20 9.82 14.14 33.39
CA ASN A 20 9.69 15.59 33.34
C ASN A 20 8.86 16.07 32.14
N ILE A 21 9.01 15.46 30.98
CA ILE A 21 8.21 15.81 29.80
C ILE A 21 6.73 15.50 30.05
N ILE A 22 6.44 14.35 30.65
CA ILE A 22 5.08 13.92 31.01
C ILE A 22 4.45 14.92 31.99
N LYS A 23 5.15 15.28 33.07
CA LYS A 23 4.69 16.28 34.05
C LYS A 23 4.41 17.66 33.46
N ASN A 24 5.04 17.99 32.32
CA ASN A 24 4.94 19.29 31.67
C ASN A 24 4.12 19.24 30.36
N GLY A 25 3.05 18.43 30.35
CA GLY A 25 2.02 18.48 29.30
C GLY A 25 2.20 17.46 28.17
N ALA A 26 2.60 16.22 28.49
CA ALA A 26 2.46 15.08 27.58
C ALA A 26 1.36 14.11 28.05
N ASP A 27 0.18 14.67 28.36
CA ASP A 27 -0.92 13.93 28.99
C ASP A 27 -1.47 12.79 28.14
N ASP A 28 -1.36 12.87 26.81
CA ASP A 28 -1.86 11.86 25.87
C ASP A 28 -0.80 10.82 25.48
N GLY A 29 0.43 10.99 25.96
CA GLY A 29 1.56 10.11 25.69
C GLY A 29 2.79 10.78 25.08
N LEU A 30 3.89 10.04 25.12
CA LEU A 30 5.23 10.45 24.77
C LEU A 30 5.90 9.42 23.85
N ILE A 31 6.46 9.88 22.74
CA ILE A 31 7.32 9.08 21.86
C ILE A 31 8.75 9.60 21.98
N LEU A 32 9.68 8.73 22.35
CA LEU A 32 11.10 9.04 22.48
C LEU A 32 11.90 8.29 21.43
N THR A 33 12.75 9.01 20.70
CA THR A 33 13.81 8.38 19.89
C THR A 33 15.13 8.51 20.64
N LEU A 34 15.74 7.37 20.94
CA LEU A 34 16.87 7.23 21.86
C LEU A 34 18.01 6.44 21.20
N SER A 35 19.21 6.50 21.81
CA SER A 35 20.30 5.59 21.49
C SER A 35 20.05 4.22 22.15
N PRO A 36 20.45 3.09 21.55
CA PRO A 36 20.25 1.76 22.13
C PRO A 36 20.81 1.63 23.56
N GLY A 37 20.08 0.96 24.45
CA GLY A 37 20.38 0.85 25.87
C GLY A 37 20.00 2.08 26.70
N SER A 38 19.39 3.10 26.10
CA SER A 38 18.90 4.28 26.83
C SER A 38 17.42 4.17 27.18
N GLU A 39 16.76 3.11 26.74
CA GLU A 39 15.36 2.78 27.01
C GLU A 39 15.13 2.18 28.41
N GLU A 40 16.19 1.73 29.08
CA GLU A 40 16.13 1.09 30.39
C GLU A 40 15.50 2.01 31.45
N GLY A 41 14.48 1.51 32.14
CA GLY A 41 13.75 2.21 33.20
C GLY A 41 12.58 3.06 32.70
N LEU A 42 12.39 3.22 31.39
CA LEU A 42 11.22 3.93 30.84
C LEU A 42 9.93 3.12 31.00
N GLU A 43 10.02 1.80 31.10
CA GLU A 43 8.90 0.91 31.41
C GLU A 43 8.28 1.27 32.77
N ASN A 44 9.11 1.56 33.77
CA ASN A 44 8.65 1.97 35.10
C ASN A 44 7.99 3.35 35.07
N VAL A 45 8.50 4.26 34.24
CA VAL A 45 7.85 5.56 34.02
C VAL A 45 6.50 5.35 33.33
N ALA A 46 6.38 4.44 32.38
CA ALA A 46 5.13 4.17 31.69
C ALA A 46 4.08 3.61 32.65
N GLU A 47 4.46 2.61 33.43
CA GLU A 47 3.60 2.01 34.45
C GLU A 47 3.12 3.05 35.48
N LYS A 48 4.03 3.88 35.99
CA LYS A 48 3.72 4.96 36.96
C LYS A 48 2.64 5.92 36.47
N TYR A 49 2.61 6.20 35.17
CA TYR A 49 1.67 7.14 34.56
C TYR A 49 0.52 6.45 33.81
N GLY A 50 0.40 5.12 33.92
CA GLY A 50 -0.66 4.34 33.29
C GLY A 50 -0.59 4.33 31.76
N PHE A 51 0.60 4.43 31.19
CA PHE A 51 0.83 4.35 29.75
C PHE A 51 1.15 2.92 29.31
N ALA A 52 0.64 2.53 28.14
CA ALA A 52 1.15 1.38 27.41
C ALA A 52 2.58 1.65 26.94
N PHE A 53 3.45 0.65 27.05
CA PHE A 53 4.87 0.75 26.73
C PHE A 53 5.20 -0.13 25.52
N GLU A 54 5.69 0.49 24.46
CA GLU A 54 6.17 -0.22 23.25
C GLU A 54 7.59 0.23 22.91
N VAL A 55 8.44 -0.71 22.51
CA VAL A 55 9.82 -0.45 22.10
C VAL A 55 10.05 -1.00 20.71
N ASP A 56 10.34 -0.12 19.75
CA ASP A 56 10.83 -0.52 18.43
C ASP A 56 12.35 -0.38 18.38
N ASN A 57 13.05 -1.50 18.19
CA ASN A 57 14.50 -1.51 17.99
C ASN A 57 14.82 -1.32 16.50
N LEU A 58 15.43 -0.19 16.14
CA LEU A 58 15.95 0.09 14.81
C LEU A 58 17.49 -0.02 14.82
N LYS A 59 18.13 -0.22 13.66
CA LYS A 59 19.58 -0.49 13.55
C LYS A 59 20.47 0.45 14.37
N ASP A 60 20.18 1.75 14.40
CA ASP A 60 21.02 2.78 15.03
C ASP A 60 20.31 3.55 16.16
N LYS A 61 19.06 3.18 16.49
CA LYS A 61 18.22 3.92 17.43
C LYS A 61 17.09 3.06 17.99
N VAL A 62 16.59 3.43 19.15
CA VAL A 62 15.42 2.81 19.78
C VAL A 62 14.29 3.82 19.85
N VAL A 63 13.08 3.41 19.46
CA VAL A 63 11.88 4.25 19.58
C VAL A 63 10.99 3.69 20.68
N VAL A 64 10.88 4.43 21.78
CA VAL A 64 10.02 4.09 22.91
C VAL A 64 8.73 4.88 22.81
N ARG A 65 7.59 4.20 22.92
CA ARG A 65 6.26 4.82 22.96
C ARG A 65 5.61 4.54 24.29
N MET A 66 5.10 5.60 24.89
CA MET A 66 4.38 5.61 26.15
C MET A 66 3.02 6.28 25.89
N THR A 67 1.97 5.52 25.60
CA THR A 67 0.67 6.07 25.15
C THR A 67 -0.47 5.68 26.09
N LYS A 68 -1.51 6.53 26.22
CA LYS A 68 -2.70 6.18 27.04
C LYS A 68 -3.60 5.14 26.37
N SER A 69 -3.56 5.05 25.05
CA SER A 69 -4.38 4.15 24.25
C SER A 69 -3.51 3.14 23.52
N GLN A 70 -4.00 1.90 23.46
CA GLN A 70 -3.57 0.93 22.45
C GLN A 70 -3.85 1.49 21.06
N ALA A 71 -3.12 1.01 20.05
CA ALA A 71 -3.38 1.35 18.66
C ALA A 71 -4.88 1.22 18.35
N ALA A 72 -5.47 2.27 17.78
CA ALA A 72 -6.88 2.23 17.40
C ALA A 72 -7.08 1.06 16.43
N GLU A 73 -8.14 0.29 16.59
CA GLU A 73 -8.45 -0.79 15.66
C GLU A 73 -9.56 -0.37 14.69
N LEU A 74 -9.40 -0.75 13.42
CA LEU A 74 -10.42 -0.58 12.39
C LEU A 74 -10.53 -1.90 11.61
N ASP A 75 -11.72 -2.48 11.60
CA ASP A 75 -12.03 -3.65 10.77
C ASP A 75 -12.76 -3.18 9.51
N VAL A 76 -12.14 -3.41 8.36
CA VAL A 76 -12.70 -3.07 7.04
C VAL A 76 -13.26 -4.30 6.32
N THR A 77 -13.48 -5.40 7.05
CA THR A 77 -14.08 -6.62 6.49
C THR A 77 -15.50 -6.32 5.99
N GLY A 78 -15.77 -6.68 4.73
CA GLY A 78 -17.09 -6.54 4.12
C GLY A 78 -17.26 -5.25 3.32
N GLU A 79 -16.28 -4.35 3.37
CA GLU A 79 -16.25 -3.15 2.54
C GLU A 79 -15.85 -3.51 1.11
N THR A 80 -16.59 -2.96 0.14
CA THR A 80 -16.28 -3.10 -1.29
C THR A 80 -15.31 -2.01 -1.72
N CYS A 81 -14.30 -2.34 -2.54
CA CYS A 81 -13.36 -1.35 -3.11
C CYS A 81 -14.13 -0.18 -3.79
N PRO A 82 -13.82 1.11 -3.49
CA PRO A 82 -12.67 1.61 -2.73
C PRO A 82 -12.92 1.87 -1.22
N GLY A 83 -14.02 1.35 -0.63
CA GLY A 83 -14.40 1.57 0.77
C GLY A 83 -13.28 1.43 1.80
N PRO A 84 -12.47 0.34 1.79
CA PRO A 84 -11.38 0.17 2.76
C PRO A 84 -10.39 1.33 2.80
N ILE A 85 -9.97 1.84 1.64
CA ILE A 85 -8.97 2.92 1.58
C ILE A 85 -9.57 4.26 2.02
N ILE A 86 -10.86 4.50 1.77
CA ILE A 86 -11.56 5.71 2.19
C ILE A 86 -11.66 5.73 3.72
N LEU A 87 -12.13 4.65 4.34
CA LEU A 87 -12.26 4.56 5.80
C LEU A 87 -10.91 4.72 6.51
N VAL A 88 -9.86 4.11 5.98
CA VAL A 88 -8.51 4.24 6.53
C VAL A 88 -7.99 5.68 6.38
N GLY A 89 -8.19 6.30 5.21
CA GLY A 89 -7.81 7.69 4.96
C GLY A 89 -8.53 8.67 5.90
N ASP A 90 -9.85 8.53 6.05
CA ASP A 90 -10.66 9.33 6.96
C ASP A 90 -10.18 9.18 8.41
N LYS A 91 -9.95 7.94 8.84
CA LYS A 91 -9.44 7.67 10.19
C LYS A 91 -8.07 8.28 10.42
N LEU A 92 -7.12 8.08 9.50
CA LEU A 92 -5.77 8.66 9.59
C LEU A 92 -5.80 10.20 9.59
N SER A 93 -6.73 10.81 8.83
CA SER A 93 -6.85 12.28 8.80
C SER A 93 -7.24 12.89 10.14
N SER A 94 -8.01 12.14 10.95
CA SER A 94 -8.45 12.55 12.29
C SER A 94 -7.40 12.30 13.39
N MET A 95 -6.34 11.57 13.08
CA MET A 95 -5.31 11.14 14.04
C MET A 95 -4.19 12.16 14.18
N ALA A 96 -3.61 12.25 15.37
CA ALA A 96 -2.41 13.03 15.61
C ALA A 96 -1.17 12.31 15.07
N THR A 97 -0.16 13.07 14.64
CA THR A 97 1.14 12.52 14.23
C THR A 97 1.72 11.63 15.34
N GLY A 98 2.20 10.44 14.97
CA GLY A 98 2.75 9.42 15.87
C GLY A 98 1.73 8.40 16.36
N GLU A 99 0.42 8.66 16.22
CA GLU A 99 -0.63 7.69 16.58
C GLU A 99 -0.64 6.51 15.62
N ARG A 100 -1.03 5.34 16.16
CA ARG A 100 -1.08 4.07 15.43
C ARG A 100 -2.51 3.58 15.19
N LEU A 101 -2.73 3.01 14.01
CA LEU A 101 -4.00 2.41 13.57
C LEU A 101 -3.72 0.98 13.09
N LYS A 102 -4.32 -0.01 13.76
CA LYS A 102 -4.31 -1.41 13.31
C LYS A 102 -5.55 -1.65 12.45
N VAL A 103 -5.35 -1.83 11.15
CA VAL A 103 -6.43 -2.15 10.21
C VAL A 103 -6.47 -3.67 9.99
N LYS A 104 -7.65 -4.27 10.06
CA LYS A 104 -7.88 -5.72 9.86
C LYS A 104 -8.85 -5.94 8.70
N SER A 105 -8.61 -7.00 7.92
CA SER A 105 -9.53 -7.46 6.87
C SER A 105 -9.45 -8.97 6.67
N LYS A 106 -10.55 -9.58 6.23
CA LYS A 106 -10.52 -10.94 5.67
C LYS A 106 -9.94 -11.01 4.26
N SER A 107 -9.91 -9.89 3.52
CA SER A 107 -9.30 -9.78 2.19
C SER A 107 -7.84 -9.35 2.34
N SER A 108 -6.91 -10.20 1.90
CA SER A 108 -5.48 -9.87 1.83
C SER A 108 -5.20 -8.75 0.85
N GLU A 109 -5.93 -8.75 -0.27
CA GLU A 109 -5.85 -7.81 -1.37
C GLU A 109 -6.18 -6.39 -0.88
N ALA A 110 -7.22 -6.25 -0.04
CA ALA A 110 -7.56 -4.99 0.59
C ALA A 110 -6.41 -4.45 1.46
N ILE A 111 -5.72 -5.33 2.21
CA ILE A 111 -4.57 -4.93 3.05
C ILE A 111 -3.35 -4.53 2.20
N GLU A 112 -3.13 -5.20 1.07
CA GLU A 112 -2.10 -4.82 0.11
C GLU A 112 -2.38 -3.47 -0.54
N ASP A 113 -3.63 -3.23 -0.97
CA ASP A 113 -4.05 -1.97 -1.58
C ASP A 113 -3.96 -0.81 -0.57
N ILE A 114 -4.37 -1.03 0.68
CA ILE A 114 -4.16 -0.07 1.78
C ILE A 114 -2.68 0.24 1.93
N ALA A 115 -1.81 -0.78 1.99
CA ALA A 115 -0.37 -0.57 2.20
C ALA A 115 0.26 0.33 1.13
N ILE A 116 -0.22 0.27 -0.11
CA ILE A 116 0.24 1.09 -1.23
C ILE A 116 -0.21 2.54 -1.07
N SER A 117 -1.42 2.78 -0.55
CA SER A 117 -1.99 4.14 -0.39
C SER A 117 -1.45 4.93 0.80
N ILE A 118 -1.00 4.24 1.85
CA ILE A 118 -0.60 4.85 3.12
C ILE A 118 0.40 6.01 3.00
N PRO A 119 1.46 5.93 2.18
CA PRO A 119 2.38 7.04 2.02
C PRO A 119 1.71 8.33 1.50
N GLU A 120 0.74 8.20 0.59
CA GLU A 120 -0.03 9.33 0.06
C GLU A 120 -1.01 9.91 1.09
N MET A 121 -1.41 9.11 2.08
CA MET A 121 -2.28 9.50 3.20
C MET A 121 -1.50 10.02 4.42
N ASN A 122 -0.22 10.33 4.27
CA ASN A 122 0.65 10.76 5.36
C ASN A 122 0.71 9.74 6.51
N GLY A 123 0.81 8.46 6.16
CA GLY A 123 1.12 7.39 7.10
C GLY A 123 2.38 6.64 6.70
N LYS A 124 2.81 5.73 7.58
CA LYS A 124 3.80 4.70 7.28
C LYS A 124 3.31 3.33 7.73
N VAL A 125 3.67 2.30 7.00
CA VAL A 125 3.45 0.91 7.42
C VAL A 125 4.51 0.54 8.45
N VAL A 126 4.07 0.12 9.64
CA VAL A 126 4.93 -0.34 10.73
C VAL A 126 5.15 -1.86 10.60
N GLU A 127 4.05 -2.60 10.49
CA GLU A 127 4.06 -4.06 10.47
C GLU A 127 2.85 -4.59 9.69
N LYS A 128 2.98 -5.80 9.16
CA LYS A 128 1.88 -6.60 8.60
C LYS A 128 1.94 -7.99 9.22
N GLY A 129 0.78 -8.61 9.40
CA GLY A 129 0.72 -9.99 9.87
C GLY A 129 -0.67 -10.58 9.74
N THR A 130 -0.87 -11.71 10.42
CA THR A 130 -2.14 -12.43 10.46
C THR A 130 -2.52 -12.65 11.92
N ASP A 131 -3.79 -12.41 12.24
CA ASP A 131 -4.35 -12.52 13.59
C ASP A 131 -5.79 -13.06 13.46
N ASN A 132 -6.09 -14.20 14.11
CA ASN A 132 -7.43 -14.80 14.13
C ASN A 132 -8.12 -14.94 12.75
N ASN A 133 -7.44 -15.55 11.76
CA ASN A 133 -7.90 -15.70 10.37
C ASN A 133 -8.17 -14.39 9.61
N LYS A 134 -7.64 -13.25 10.08
CA LYS A 134 -7.65 -11.98 9.35
C LYS A 134 -6.22 -11.50 9.11
N THR A 135 -6.01 -10.88 7.96
CA THR A 135 -4.77 -10.16 7.68
C THR A 135 -4.89 -8.77 8.29
N TYR A 136 -3.81 -8.29 8.90
CA TYR A 136 -3.76 -6.96 9.50
C TYR A 136 -2.56 -6.16 9.02
N ILE A 137 -2.69 -4.83 9.12
CA ILE A 137 -1.62 -3.87 8.89
C ILE A 137 -1.63 -2.82 10.00
N LEU A 138 -0.47 -2.60 10.61
CA LEU A 138 -0.25 -1.56 11.60
C LEU A 138 0.33 -0.33 10.93
N LEU A 139 -0.36 0.79 11.07
CA LEU A 139 -0.05 2.06 10.45
C LEU A 139 0.34 3.07 11.52
N GLU A 140 1.24 3.98 11.20
CA GLU A 140 1.54 5.14 12.05
C GLU A 140 1.36 6.43 11.25
N LYS A 141 0.64 7.39 11.83
CA LYS A 141 0.47 8.72 11.25
C LYS A 141 1.80 9.46 11.23
N VAL A 142 2.20 9.98 10.08
CA VAL A 142 3.41 10.79 9.94
C VAL A 142 3.06 12.22 9.52
N GLU A 143 4.01 13.14 9.67
CA GLU A 143 3.86 14.49 9.13
C GLU A 143 3.89 14.46 7.61
N LYS A 144 3.17 15.40 7.00
CA LYS A 144 3.21 15.60 5.55
C LYS A 144 4.61 16.07 5.16
N ALA A 145 5.32 15.27 4.38
CA ALA A 145 6.61 15.66 3.85
C ALA A 145 6.44 16.92 2.98
N ALA A 146 7.29 17.93 3.19
CA ALA A 146 7.32 19.12 2.36
C ALA A 146 7.61 18.72 0.90
N SER A 147 6.78 19.19 -0.02
CA SER A 147 6.94 18.94 -1.45
C SER A 147 8.26 19.55 -1.93
N THR A 148 9.24 18.70 -2.26
CA THR A 148 10.47 19.12 -2.93
C THR A 148 10.19 19.53 -4.38
N SER A 149 10.95 20.51 -4.87
CA SER A 149 10.84 21.08 -6.22
C SER A 149 10.78 20.02 -7.32
N ALA A 150 10.04 20.32 -8.39
CA ALA A 150 9.88 19.45 -9.55
C ALA A 150 11.24 18.98 -10.10
N ALA A 151 11.58 17.71 -9.86
CA ALA A 151 12.73 17.06 -10.46
C ALA A 151 12.47 16.82 -11.95
N VAL A 152 13.53 16.82 -12.77
CA VAL A 152 13.45 16.31 -14.13
C VAL A 152 13.17 14.81 -14.06
N VAL A 153 12.01 14.38 -14.53
CA VAL A 153 11.57 12.96 -14.47
C VAL A 153 11.79 12.30 -15.82
N ASN A 154 12.49 11.17 -15.83
CA ASN A 154 12.58 10.30 -17.00
C ASN A 154 11.30 9.45 -17.11
N ARG A 155 10.63 9.47 -18.28
CA ARG A 155 9.43 8.67 -18.56
C ARG A 155 9.82 7.34 -19.21
N ASP A 156 10.28 6.40 -18.39
CA ASP A 156 10.74 5.07 -18.81
C ASP A 156 9.70 3.95 -18.57
N LYS A 157 8.54 4.27 -18.00
CA LYS A 157 7.45 3.33 -17.76
C LYS A 157 6.24 3.64 -18.63
N VAL A 158 5.46 2.61 -18.95
CA VAL A 158 4.18 2.71 -19.67
C VAL A 158 3.11 2.02 -18.86
N LEU A 159 2.02 2.75 -18.59
CA LEU A 159 0.81 2.22 -17.99
C LEU A 159 -0.24 2.07 -19.08
N VAL A 160 -0.69 0.84 -19.30
CA VAL A 160 -1.77 0.53 -20.23
C VAL A 160 -3.04 0.30 -19.42
N ALA A 161 -3.95 1.28 -19.43
CA ALA A 161 -5.28 1.10 -18.88
C ALA A 161 -6.18 0.50 -19.97
N GLN A 162 -6.71 -0.71 -19.76
CA GLN A 162 -7.54 -1.40 -20.74
C GLN A 162 -8.94 -1.60 -20.18
N SER A 163 -9.90 -0.88 -20.76
CA SER A 163 -11.29 -0.86 -20.30
C SER A 163 -12.19 -1.83 -21.07
N ASN A 164 -11.77 -2.25 -22.27
CA ASN A 164 -12.55 -3.11 -23.16
C ASN A 164 -12.18 -4.58 -23.03
N GLY A 165 -13.19 -5.44 -22.97
CA GLY A 165 -13.01 -6.88 -22.89
C GLY A 165 -12.87 -7.57 -24.23
N ILE A 166 -13.05 -8.89 -24.20
CA ILE A 166 -12.93 -9.78 -25.37
C ILE A 166 -13.94 -9.47 -26.49
N GLY A 167 -14.99 -8.71 -26.20
CA GLY A 167 -15.99 -8.29 -27.19
C GLY A 167 -15.47 -7.24 -28.19
N ASN A 168 -14.37 -6.55 -27.86
CA ASN A 168 -13.69 -5.66 -28.78
C ASN A 168 -12.28 -6.20 -29.07
N ALA A 169 -12.19 -7.06 -30.09
CA ALA A 169 -10.94 -7.72 -30.45
C ALA A 169 -9.82 -6.71 -30.74
N GLU A 170 -10.10 -5.64 -31.50
CA GLU A 170 -9.10 -4.64 -31.86
C GLU A 170 -8.43 -4.00 -30.63
N ARG A 171 -9.22 -3.54 -29.65
CA ARG A 171 -8.69 -2.97 -28.41
C ARG A 171 -7.98 -4.00 -27.54
N ALA A 172 -8.49 -5.23 -27.50
CA ALA A 172 -7.85 -6.32 -26.77
C ALA A 172 -6.46 -6.65 -27.35
N TYR A 173 -6.35 -6.74 -28.69
CA TYR A 173 -5.07 -6.95 -29.36
C TYR A 173 -4.12 -5.76 -29.20
N ALA A 174 -4.61 -4.53 -29.32
CA ALA A 174 -3.82 -3.32 -29.14
C ALA A 174 -3.09 -3.34 -27.78
N THR A 175 -3.78 -3.72 -26.70
CA THR A 175 -3.22 -3.83 -25.36
C THR A 175 -1.88 -4.58 -25.34
N PHE A 176 -1.82 -5.78 -25.92
CA PHE A 176 -0.61 -6.62 -25.87
C PHE A 176 0.40 -6.28 -26.96
N ILE A 177 -0.06 -5.86 -28.15
CA ILE A 177 0.84 -5.45 -29.24
C ILE A 177 1.65 -4.21 -28.84
N PHE A 178 0.98 -3.18 -28.32
CA PHE A 178 1.66 -1.97 -27.86
C PHE A 178 2.53 -2.24 -26.63
N SER A 179 2.10 -3.12 -25.72
CA SER A 179 2.91 -3.55 -24.59
C SER A 179 4.20 -4.24 -25.02
N LYS A 180 4.12 -5.20 -25.94
CA LYS A 180 5.28 -5.90 -26.51
C LYS A 180 6.24 -4.93 -27.21
N ALA A 181 5.71 -3.99 -27.99
CA ALA A 181 6.51 -2.96 -28.64
C ALA A 181 7.22 -2.07 -27.60
N ALA A 182 6.51 -1.59 -26.57
CA ALA A 182 7.09 -0.78 -25.51
C ALA A 182 8.21 -1.52 -24.76
N ILE A 183 8.01 -2.79 -24.41
CA ILE A 183 9.06 -3.62 -23.76
C ILE A 183 10.27 -3.77 -24.68
N SER A 184 10.06 -4.01 -25.98
CA SER A 184 11.14 -4.12 -26.97
C SER A 184 11.94 -2.81 -27.12
N MET A 185 11.33 -1.67 -26.79
CA MET A 185 11.97 -0.34 -26.73
C MET A 185 12.60 -0.05 -25.36
N GLY A 186 12.72 -1.04 -24.47
CA GLY A 186 13.33 -0.91 -23.15
C GLY A 186 12.44 -0.24 -22.10
N LYS A 187 11.14 -0.11 -22.35
CA LYS A 187 10.19 0.45 -21.37
C LYS A 187 9.71 -0.62 -20.40
N LYS A 188 9.46 -0.22 -19.15
CA LYS A 188 8.77 -1.08 -18.18
C LYS A 188 7.27 -0.93 -18.37
N VAL A 189 6.57 -2.04 -18.61
CA VAL A 189 5.13 -2.00 -18.86
C VAL A 189 4.35 -2.54 -17.68
N THR A 190 3.30 -1.80 -17.30
CA THR A 190 2.25 -2.27 -16.41
C THR A 190 0.92 -2.15 -17.14
N ILE A 191 0.17 -3.24 -17.20
CA ILE A 191 -1.17 -3.31 -17.77
C ILE A 191 -2.15 -3.35 -16.61
N PHE A 192 -3.16 -2.48 -16.62
CA PHE A 192 -4.24 -2.47 -15.65
C PHE A 192 -5.56 -2.72 -16.37
N LEU A 193 -6.12 -3.91 -16.19
CA LEU A 193 -7.40 -4.32 -16.76
C LEU A 193 -8.52 -3.85 -15.82
N LEU A 194 -9.47 -3.07 -16.34
CA LEU A 194 -10.60 -2.55 -15.59
C LEU A 194 -11.88 -2.64 -16.42
N MET A 195 -13.04 -2.46 -15.76
CA MET A 195 -14.35 -2.57 -16.40
C MET A 195 -14.50 -3.90 -17.13
N ASP A 196 -14.70 -3.91 -18.45
CA ASP A 196 -14.80 -5.15 -19.22
C ASP A 196 -13.45 -5.76 -19.60
N GLY A 197 -12.37 -4.96 -19.53
CA GLY A 197 -11.00 -5.42 -19.76
C GLY A 197 -10.59 -6.60 -18.90
N VAL A 198 -11.13 -6.71 -17.67
CA VAL A 198 -10.87 -7.87 -16.79
C VAL A 198 -11.30 -9.20 -17.41
N SER A 199 -12.26 -9.19 -18.35
CA SER A 199 -12.68 -10.41 -19.05
C SER A 199 -11.58 -11.05 -19.88
N ILE A 200 -10.56 -10.27 -20.29
CA ILE A 200 -9.38 -10.75 -21.03
C ILE A 200 -8.54 -11.68 -20.14
N ALA A 201 -8.39 -11.36 -18.86
CA ALA A 201 -7.58 -12.13 -17.91
C ALA A 201 -8.28 -13.37 -17.35
N LYS A 202 -9.57 -13.58 -17.63
CA LYS A 202 -10.26 -14.82 -17.23
C LYS A 202 -9.73 -16.00 -18.04
N LYS A 203 -9.39 -17.11 -17.38
CA LYS A 203 -8.95 -18.35 -18.05
C LYS A 203 -9.95 -18.76 -19.14
N GLY A 204 -9.42 -19.09 -20.33
CA GLY A 204 -10.19 -19.52 -21.49
C GLY A 204 -10.93 -18.42 -22.27
N ASN A 205 -10.95 -17.17 -21.79
CA ASN A 205 -11.64 -16.09 -22.51
C ASN A 205 -10.82 -15.53 -23.67
N ALA A 206 -9.54 -15.20 -23.45
CA ALA A 206 -8.67 -14.68 -24.50
C ALA A 206 -8.45 -15.69 -25.64
N GLU A 207 -8.56 -16.99 -25.37
CA GLU A 207 -8.48 -18.06 -26.38
C GLU A 207 -9.58 -17.97 -27.46
N LYS A 208 -10.68 -17.28 -27.17
CA LYS A 208 -11.81 -17.11 -28.09
C LYS A 208 -11.58 -15.97 -29.08
N VAL A 209 -10.57 -15.13 -28.85
CA VAL A 209 -10.31 -13.92 -29.63
C VAL A 209 -9.18 -14.17 -30.63
N LYS A 210 -9.49 -14.12 -31.93
CA LYS A 210 -8.55 -14.38 -33.02
C LYS A 210 -8.39 -13.14 -33.89
N HIS A 211 -7.18 -12.89 -34.36
CA HIS A 211 -6.87 -11.86 -35.35
C HIS A 211 -6.34 -12.54 -36.64
N PRO A 212 -6.66 -12.04 -37.83
CA PRO A 212 -6.19 -12.64 -39.09
C PRO A 212 -4.66 -12.59 -39.25
N SER A 213 -4.00 -11.62 -38.63
CA SER A 213 -2.56 -11.35 -38.80
C SER A 213 -1.70 -11.55 -37.55
N PHE A 214 -2.31 -11.84 -36.40
CA PHE A 214 -1.58 -12.02 -35.14
C PHE A 214 -1.95 -13.36 -34.51
N ASP A 215 -1.08 -13.86 -33.64
CA ASP A 215 -1.36 -15.06 -32.86
C ASP A 215 -2.57 -14.86 -31.94
N ARG A 216 -3.12 -15.93 -31.38
CA ARG A 216 -4.26 -15.90 -30.47
C ARG A 216 -3.99 -14.97 -29.28
N LEU A 217 -5.02 -14.25 -28.82
CA LEU A 217 -4.86 -13.18 -27.85
C LEU A 217 -4.21 -13.64 -26.52
N ASP A 218 -4.51 -14.87 -26.09
CA ASP A 218 -3.91 -15.47 -24.90
C ASP A 218 -2.41 -15.74 -25.06
N ASN A 219 -1.95 -16.16 -26.24
CA ASN A 219 -0.52 -16.35 -26.51
C ASN A 219 0.22 -15.01 -26.42
N LEU A 220 -0.35 -13.94 -26.98
CA LEU A 220 0.22 -12.59 -26.86
C LEU A 220 0.24 -12.11 -25.41
N MET A 221 -0.82 -12.38 -24.63
CA MET A 221 -0.85 -12.03 -23.21
C MET A 221 0.24 -12.78 -22.43
N ILE A 222 0.37 -14.09 -22.63
CA ILE A 222 1.40 -14.91 -21.98
C ILE A 222 2.79 -14.42 -22.37
N GLU A 223 3.04 -14.17 -23.65
CA GLU A 223 4.32 -13.65 -24.15
C GLU A 223 4.68 -12.33 -23.46
N VAL A 224 3.75 -11.38 -23.39
CA VAL A 224 3.98 -10.07 -22.77
C VAL A 224 4.25 -10.19 -21.26
N ILE A 225 3.57 -11.10 -20.57
CA ILE A 225 3.83 -11.42 -19.16
C ILE A 225 5.25 -12.01 -18.99
N GLU A 226 5.64 -12.97 -19.84
CA GLU A 226 6.98 -13.59 -19.83
C GLU A 226 8.09 -12.58 -20.15
N MET A 227 7.80 -11.58 -20.99
CA MET A 227 8.68 -10.45 -21.25
C MET A 227 8.79 -9.46 -20.06
N GLY A 228 8.06 -9.69 -18.97
CA GLY A 228 8.17 -8.92 -17.73
C GLY A 228 7.12 -7.84 -17.52
N ALA A 229 6.04 -7.81 -18.32
CA ALA A 229 4.91 -6.94 -18.02
C ALA A 229 4.23 -7.36 -16.72
N LYS A 230 3.89 -6.37 -15.89
CA LYS A 230 2.97 -6.60 -14.77
C LYS A 230 1.54 -6.44 -15.25
N VAL A 231 0.66 -7.37 -14.89
CA VAL A 231 -0.75 -7.32 -15.29
C VAL A 231 -1.64 -7.32 -14.06
N TYR A 232 -2.28 -6.19 -13.81
CA TYR A 232 -3.26 -6.02 -12.75
C TYR A 232 -4.68 -6.21 -13.29
N VAL A 233 -5.53 -6.82 -12.47
CA VAL A 233 -6.96 -6.99 -12.73
C VAL A 233 -7.72 -6.27 -11.64
N CYS A 234 -8.55 -5.29 -12.02
CA CYS A 234 -9.34 -4.50 -11.07
C CYS A 234 -10.23 -5.40 -10.21
N GLU A 235 -10.03 -5.37 -8.89
CA GLU A 235 -10.74 -6.19 -7.90
C GLU A 235 -12.27 -6.07 -8.03
N LEU A 236 -12.79 -4.84 -7.98
CA LEU A 236 -14.22 -4.57 -8.10
C LEU A 236 -14.79 -5.06 -9.45
N SER A 237 -14.05 -4.87 -10.54
CA SER A 237 -14.51 -5.28 -11.88
C SER A 237 -14.53 -6.80 -12.03
N ALA A 238 -13.60 -7.50 -11.38
CA ALA A 238 -13.53 -8.95 -11.31
C ALA A 238 -14.66 -9.51 -10.44
N GLU A 239 -14.90 -8.93 -9.27
CA GLU A 239 -16.00 -9.29 -8.37
C GLU A 239 -17.36 -9.15 -9.05
N PHE A 240 -17.59 -8.05 -9.78
CA PHE A 240 -18.82 -7.82 -10.56
C PHE A 240 -19.08 -8.94 -11.59
N ARG A 241 -18.05 -9.68 -12.01
CA ARG A 241 -18.11 -10.80 -12.95
C ARG A 241 -17.97 -12.17 -12.29
N GLY A 242 -18.02 -12.22 -10.95
CA GLY A 242 -17.86 -13.44 -10.16
C GLY A 242 -16.51 -14.11 -10.35
N MET A 243 -15.44 -13.34 -10.56
CA MET A 243 -14.09 -13.86 -10.76
C MET A 243 -13.25 -13.66 -9.50
N LYS A 244 -12.45 -14.68 -9.17
CA LYS A 244 -11.43 -14.65 -8.11
C LYS A 244 -10.04 -14.83 -8.71
N GLN A 245 -9.01 -14.61 -7.91
CA GLN A 245 -7.62 -14.77 -8.32
C GLN A 245 -7.34 -16.15 -8.96
N GLU A 246 -7.98 -17.22 -8.49
CA GLU A 246 -7.86 -18.57 -9.06
C GLU A 246 -8.47 -18.74 -10.46
N ASP A 247 -9.40 -17.87 -10.86
CA ASP A 247 -10.02 -17.86 -12.19
C ASP A 247 -9.17 -17.11 -13.23
N LEU A 248 -8.14 -16.37 -12.78
CA LEU A 248 -7.33 -15.51 -13.63
C LEU A 248 -6.12 -16.23 -14.20
N VAL A 249 -5.69 -15.82 -15.39
CA VAL A 249 -4.48 -16.33 -16.03
C VAL A 249 -3.26 -16.11 -15.13
N LYS A 250 -2.38 -17.12 -15.07
CA LYS A 250 -1.14 -17.07 -14.29
C LYS A 250 -0.30 -15.86 -14.69
N GLY A 251 0.23 -15.14 -13.71
CA GLY A 251 1.02 -13.91 -13.94
C GLY A 251 0.17 -12.63 -13.92
N THR A 252 -1.14 -12.75 -13.72
CA THR A 252 -2.02 -11.62 -13.40
C THR A 252 -2.33 -11.59 -11.90
N SER A 253 -2.56 -10.41 -11.34
CA SER A 253 -2.90 -10.23 -9.92
C SER A 253 -4.07 -9.25 -9.74
N LEU A 254 -4.96 -9.54 -8.81
CA LEU A 254 -5.99 -8.59 -8.39
C LEU A 254 -5.34 -7.34 -7.80
N ALA A 255 -5.93 -6.17 -8.08
CA ALA A 255 -5.51 -4.89 -7.51
C ALA A 255 -6.71 -3.95 -7.35
N GLY A 256 -6.67 -3.18 -6.27
CA GLY A 256 -7.71 -2.22 -5.92
C GLY A 256 -7.49 -0.83 -6.52
N ALA A 257 -8.31 0.10 -6.06
CA ALA A 257 -8.30 1.48 -6.53
C ALA A 257 -7.03 2.22 -6.17
N ALA A 258 -6.44 1.97 -4.99
CA ALA A 258 -5.21 2.66 -4.59
C ALA A 258 -4.05 2.33 -5.51
N THR A 259 -3.87 1.04 -5.83
CA THR A 259 -2.86 0.60 -6.79
C THR A 259 -3.00 1.35 -8.12
N TYR A 260 -4.22 1.50 -8.64
CA TYR A 260 -4.46 2.23 -9.89
C TYR A 260 -4.11 3.72 -9.78
N ILE A 261 -4.56 4.40 -8.72
CA ILE A 261 -4.30 5.83 -8.51
C ILE A 261 -2.81 6.11 -8.28
N THR A 262 -2.11 5.26 -7.53
CA THR A 262 -0.66 5.38 -7.32
C THR A 262 0.10 5.20 -8.63
N LEU A 263 -0.31 4.26 -9.49
CA LEU A 263 0.28 4.10 -10.83
C LEU A 263 0.03 5.32 -11.72
N LEU A 264 -1.17 5.90 -11.68
CA LEU A 264 -1.51 7.11 -12.43
C LEU A 264 -0.76 8.36 -11.93
N SER A 265 -0.46 8.42 -10.64
CA SER A 265 0.17 9.57 -9.99
C SER A 265 1.70 9.55 -10.10
N ASP A 266 2.30 8.41 -10.47
CA ASP A 266 3.74 8.30 -10.67
C ASP A 266 4.16 8.97 -12.00
N PRO A 267 4.92 10.08 -11.96
CA PRO A 267 5.27 10.87 -13.13
C PRO A 267 6.24 10.15 -14.10
N THR A 268 6.79 8.99 -13.72
CA THR A 268 7.62 8.15 -14.59
C THR A 268 6.81 7.35 -15.61
N TYR A 269 5.49 7.25 -15.43
CA TYR A 269 4.60 6.60 -16.39
C TYR A 269 4.15 7.56 -17.50
N ALA A 270 4.21 7.09 -18.74
CA ALA A 270 3.31 7.54 -19.78
C ALA A 270 2.07 6.63 -19.79
N VAL A 271 0.88 7.21 -19.84
CA VAL A 271 -0.38 6.48 -19.75
C VAL A 271 -1.03 6.40 -21.13
N VAL A 272 -1.44 5.19 -21.53
CA VAL A 272 -2.30 4.95 -22.68
C VAL A 272 -3.57 4.26 -22.20
N ASN A 273 -4.72 4.72 -22.69
CA ASN A 273 -6.00 4.11 -22.41
C ASN A 273 -6.54 3.50 -23.70
N PHE A 274 -6.90 2.23 -23.63
CA PHE A 274 -7.52 1.49 -24.71
C PHE A 274 -8.98 1.17 -24.37
#